data_AF-A0A0L6WFX9-F1
#
_entry.id   AF-A0A0L6WFX9-F1
#
_cell.length_a   1.000
_cell.length_b   1.000
_cell.length_c   1.000
_cell.angle_alpha   90.00
_cell.angle_beta   90.00
_cell.angle_gamma   90.00
#
_symmetry.space_group_name_H-M   'P 1'
#
loop_
_entity.id
_entity.type
_entity.pdbx_description
1 polymer ?
#
loop_
_entity_poly.entity_id
_entity_poly.type
_entity_poly.pdbx_seq_one_letter_code
_entity_poly.pdbx_strand_id
1 'polypeptide(L)' 'MYLSTKNLNLLRGRARKLCSKWVGPYKILKAYNETSNHVLELPMALQEQKIHPKFHVLLL' A
#
# COMPACT_ATOMS: atom_id res chain seq x y z
N MET A 1 -1.93 9.88 -2.54
CA MET A 1 -1.94 8.76 -3.51
C MET A 1 -2.74 7.62 -2.93
N TYR A 2 -3.55 6.92 -3.72
CA TYR A 2 -4.20 5.70 -3.26
C TYR A 2 -3.20 4.54 -3.32
N LEU A 3 -3.46 3.46 -2.57
CA LEU A 3 -2.67 2.24 -2.64
C LEU A 3 -3.56 1.07 -3.04
N SER A 4 -3.13 0.27 -4.01
CA SER A 4 -3.91 -0.88 -4.45
C SER A 4 -3.87 -1.98 -3.40
N THR A 5 -5.05 -2.48 -3.02
CA THR A 5 -5.18 -3.59 -2.08
C THR A 5 -4.96 -4.96 -2.72
N LYS A 6 -4.75 -4.99 -4.05
CA LYS A 6 -4.54 -6.23 -4.80
C LYS A 6 -3.43 -7.09 -4.19
N ASN A 7 -2.31 -6.50 -3.80
CA ASN A 7 -1.15 -7.25 -3.31
C ASN A 7 -0.91 -7.06 -1.80
N LEU A 8 -1.89 -6.52 -1.09
CA LEU A 8 -1.78 -6.31 0.36
C LEU A 8 -2.50 -7.43 1.10
N ASN A 9 -1.84 -7.98 2.11
CA ASN A 9 -2.41 -8.94 3.04
C ASN A 9 -3.29 -8.24 4.10
N LEU A 10 -4.23 -7.41 3.67
CA LEU A 10 -4.90 -6.45 4.56
C LEU A 10 -5.74 -7.10 5.66
N LEU A 11 -6.31 -8.29 5.45
CA LEU A 11 -7.13 -8.95 6.47
C LEU A 11 -7.11 -10.47 6.29
N ARG A 12 -6.47 -11.16 7.24
CA ARG A 12 -6.54 -12.61 7.39
C ARG A 12 -7.95 -12.99 7.87
N GLY A 13 -8.86 -13.32 6.93
CA GLY A 13 -10.21 -13.79 7.24
C GLY A 13 -11.37 -13.02 6.60
N ARG A 14 -11.11 -11.97 5.81
CA ARG A 14 -12.16 -11.30 5.02
C ARG A 14 -12.12 -11.74 3.56
N ALA A 15 -13.30 -11.97 2.99
CA ALA A 15 -13.42 -12.30 1.58
C ALA A 15 -12.91 -11.14 0.71
N ARG A 16 -11.96 -11.41 -0.19
CA ARG A 16 -11.32 -10.40 -1.06
C ARG A 16 -12.33 -9.57 -1.88
N LYS A 17 -13.50 -10.15 -2.20
CA LYS A 17 -14.62 -9.47 -2.88
C LYS A 17 -15.21 -8.30 -2.09
N LEU A 18 -15.16 -8.37 -0.76
CA LEU A 18 -15.73 -7.36 0.13
C LEU A 18 -14.71 -6.30 0.56
N CYS A 19 -13.43 -6.48 0.19
CA CYS A 19 -12.40 -5.50 0.47
C CYS A 19 -12.45 -4.36 -0.55
N SER A 20 -12.22 -3.13 -0.09
CA SER A 20 -12.03 -2.00 -0.99
C SER A 20 -10.83 -2.27 -1.90
N LYS A 21 -10.95 -1.95 -3.19
CA LYS A 21 -9.88 -2.12 -4.20
C LYS A 21 -8.70 -1.16 -3.98
N TRP A 22 -8.97 -0.05 -3.32
CA TRP A 22 -8.02 1.02 -3.01
C TRP A 22 -8.14 1.37 -1.54
N VAL A 23 -7.01 1.51 -0.86
CA VAL A 23 -6.96 1.93 0.54
C VAL A 23 -6.27 3.27 0.62
N GLY A 24 -6.90 4.22 1.32
CA GLY A 24 -6.32 5.45 1.89
C GLY A 24 -5.60 6.40 0.92
N PRO A 25 -5.81 7.71 1.01
CA PRO A 25 -4.84 8.65 0.47
C PRO A 25 -3.61 8.69 1.39
N TYR A 26 -2.48 8.17 0.93
CA TYR A 26 -1.19 8.26 1.62
C TYR A 26 -0.34 9.39 1.04
N LYS A 27 0.50 9.96 1.91
CA LYS A 27 1.53 10.91 1.53
C LYS A 27 2.75 10.17 0.98
N ILE A 28 3.36 10.71 -0.07
CA ILE A 28 4.60 10.20 -0.63
C ILE A 28 5.74 10.89 0.13
N LEU A 29 6.55 10.11 0.84
CA LEU A 29 7.73 10.60 1.53
C LEU A 29 8.93 10.71 0.59
N LYS A 30 9.13 9.73 -0.28
CA LYS A 30 10.21 9.71 -1.27
C LYS A 30 9.74 9.11 -2.59
N ALA A 31 10.19 9.67 -3.69
CA ALA A 31 9.98 9.14 -5.03
C ALA A 31 11.33 8.76 -5.64
N TYR A 32 11.50 7.48 -5.97
CA TYR A 32 12.65 6.95 -6.69
C TYR A 32 12.22 6.72 -8.14
N ASN A 33 12.36 7.77 -8.96
CA ASN A 33 11.95 7.73 -10.36
C ASN A 33 12.76 6.70 -11.17
N GLU A 34 14.04 6.49 -10.82
CA GLU A 34 14.93 5.54 -11.50
C GLU A 34 14.40 4.10 -11.48
N THR A 35 13.81 3.68 -10.35
CA THR A 35 13.25 2.33 -10.19
C THR A 35 11.72 2.35 -10.17
N SER A 36 11.08 3.49 -10.46
CA SER A 36 9.62 3.66 -10.34
C SER A 36 9.07 3.18 -8.98
N ASN A 37 9.78 3.51 -7.91
CA ASN A 37 9.42 3.12 -6.54
C ASN A 37 9.09 4.36 -5.70
N HIS A 38 7.99 4.33 -4.96
CA HIS A 38 7.58 5.39 -4.05
C HIS A 38 7.54 4.85 -2.62
N VAL A 39 8.02 5.66 -1.69
CA VAL A 39 7.88 5.40 -0.26
C VAL A 39 6.70 6.21 0.23
N LEU A 40 5.70 5.51 0.76
CA LEU A 40 4.50 6.10 1.33
C LEU A 40 4.63 6.19 2.86
N GLU A 41 4.00 7.19 3.44
CA GLU A 41 3.74 7.23 4.88
C GLU A 41 2.57 6.29 5.19
N LEU A 42 2.87 5.10 5.72
CA LEU A 42 1.86 4.14 6.14
C LEU A 42 1.58 4.28 7.64
N PRO A 43 0.31 4.11 8.07
CA PRO A 43 -0.03 4.01 9.49
C PRO A 43 0.58 2.75 10.11
N MET A 44 0.89 2.84 11.41
CA MET A 44 1.54 1.78 12.19
C MET A 44 0.81 0.43 12.08
N ALA A 45 -0.53 0.44 12.03
CA ALA A 45 -1.36 -0.76 11.87
C ALA A 45 -1.06 -1.57 10.59
N LEU A 46 -0.58 -0.94 9.51
CA LEU A 46 -0.14 -1.64 8.30
C LEU A 46 1.30 -2.14 8.41
N GLN A 47 2.16 -1.39 9.11
CA GLN A 47 3.52 -1.82 9.39
C GLN A 47 3.55 -3.06 10.30
N GLU A 48 2.64 -3.13 11.28
CA GLU A 48 2.44 -4.31 12.14
C GLU A 48 2.01 -5.56 11.35
N GLN A 49 1.31 -5.36 10.23
CA GLN A 49 0.96 -6.44 9.29
C GLN A 49 2.10 -6.82 8.34
N LYS A 50 3.33 -6.34 8.61
CA LYS A 50 4.52 -6.54 7.78
C LYS A 50 4.38 -5.97 6.36
N ILE A 51 3.55 -4.94 6.18
CA ILE A 51 3.44 -4.24 4.91
C ILE A 51 4.54 -3.18 4.85
N HIS A 52 5.42 -3.31 3.88
CA HIS A 52 6.51 -2.35 3.67
C HIS A 52 5.98 -1.06 3.03
N PRO A 53 6.49 0.12 3.42
CA PRO A 53 6.05 1.42 2.88
C PRO A 53 6.54 1.70 1.46
N LYS A 54 7.40 0.86 0.89
CA LYS A 54 7.96 1.02 -0.46
C LYS A 54 7.11 0.26 -1.48
N PHE A 55 6.57 0.98 -2.45
CA PHE A 55 5.71 0.43 -3.50
C PHE A 55 6.19 0.82 -4.88
N HIS A 56 6.01 -0.07 -5.84
CA HIS A 56 6.20 0.24 -7.25
C HIS A 56 5.01 1.05 -7.79
N VAL A 57 5.22 1.91 -8.79
CA VAL A 57 4.17 2.76 -9.40
C VAL A 57 2.93 1.96 -9.84
N LEU A 58 3.12 0.73 -10.34
CA LEU A 58 2.03 -0.15 -10.77
C LEU A 58 1.12 -0.64 -9.63
N LEU A 59 1.54 -0.45 -8.38
CA LEU A 59 0.82 -0.88 -7.17
C LEU A 59 0.12 0.30 -6.47
N LEU A 60 0.32 1.52 -6.96
CA LEU A 60 -0.32 2.76 -6.51
C LEU A 60 -1.64 3.01 -7.24
#